data_AF-A0A8K0LWL0-F1
#
_entry.id   AF-A0A8K0LWL0-F1
#
_cell.length_a   1.000
_cell.length_b   1.000
_cell.length_c   1.000
_cell.angle_alpha   90.00
_cell.angle_beta   90.00
_cell.angle_gamma   90.00
#
_symmetry.space_group_name_H-M   'P 1'
#
loop_
_entity.id
_entity.type
_entity.pdbx_description
1 polymer ?
#
loop_
_entity_poly.entity_id
_entity_poly.type
_entity_poly.pdbx_seq_one_letter_code
_entity_poly.pdbx_strand_id
1 'polypeptide(L)'
;MRQPIAIALGTFVSSTIAKTWNDTGKGSIIFEEAFSLEYPELERTIGSALPVDYMVLSLTSPGIQGISNVRIAERVATQANDDIAAAISNNTVRFGAFAALSMHNATQAALELRRCVEELGFHGALLNDFQQAGVDNSMYTLHYYDSAEYDVFWQMAVDLDVPVYLHPRPPTPLMRSTDFAHAPWMLGPAHQFAVTLSNHIVGLCTNGVFDRFPSLKVIVGHLGERLPSDFWRIDEMLARRVPEGIPMKRPFSSYWRTNIWETTTGNFWADLLEFHRSVLGEDRVLYSVDYPFIMMQQGAEWVMTLKQSKSSKRDFIRNHAIKLLKLDA
;
A
#
# COMPACT_ATOMS: atom_id res chain seq x y z
N MET A 1 29.78 -26.67 -1.09
CA MET A 1 29.65 -27.18 -2.47
C MET A 1 28.18 -27.02 -2.87
N ARG A 2 27.92 -26.55 -4.09
CA ARG A 2 26.66 -26.44 -4.86
C ARG A 2 25.45 -27.23 -4.29
N GLN A 3 24.18 -26.81 -4.37
CA GLN A 3 23.48 -25.72 -5.04
C GLN A 3 21.98 -25.70 -4.57
N PRO A 4 21.11 -24.80 -5.06
CA PRO A 4 19.88 -24.29 -4.43
C PRO A 4 18.63 -25.08 -4.82
N ILE A 5 17.46 -24.74 -4.24
CA ILE A 5 16.13 -25.14 -4.73
C ILE A 5 15.14 -23.98 -4.53
N ALA A 6 14.20 -23.84 -5.47
CA ALA A 6 13.21 -22.78 -5.64
C ALA A 6 11.75 -23.32 -5.64
N ILE A 7 10.75 -22.43 -5.82
CA ILE A 7 9.32 -22.63 -6.27
C ILE A 7 8.31 -22.99 -5.13
N ALA A 8 6.99 -22.69 -5.09
CA ALA A 8 6.00 -21.68 -5.56
C ALA A 8 4.54 -22.19 -5.22
N LEU A 9 3.51 -21.30 -5.20
CA LEU A 9 2.03 -21.51 -5.48
C LEU A 9 1.11 -22.39 -4.57
N GLY A 10 -0.18 -22.00 -4.42
CA GLY A 10 -1.35 -22.93 -4.31
C GLY A 10 -2.47 -22.63 -3.28
N THR A 11 -3.74 -22.93 -3.62
CA THR A 11 -5.02 -22.69 -2.87
C THR A 11 -5.46 -23.77 -1.84
N PHE A 12 -5.94 -23.33 -0.64
CA PHE A 12 -6.92 -23.82 0.40
C PHE A 12 -6.94 -25.29 0.95
N VAL A 13 -6.79 -25.49 2.28
CA VAL A 13 -7.74 -25.82 3.40
C VAL A 13 -7.01 -25.93 4.79
N SER A 14 -7.37 -25.04 5.74
CA SER A 14 -7.31 -25.08 7.23
C SER A 14 -6.56 -26.23 7.98
N SER A 15 -5.55 -25.88 8.81
CA SER A 15 -5.60 -26.03 10.29
C SER A 15 -4.32 -25.59 11.06
N THR A 16 -4.59 -24.98 12.22
CA THR A 16 -3.85 -24.70 13.48
C THR A 16 -2.43 -25.25 13.72
N ILE A 17 -1.52 -24.41 14.26
CA ILE A 17 -0.68 -24.60 15.49
C ILE A 17 0.28 -23.39 15.67
N ALA A 18 0.50 -22.96 16.92
CA ALA A 18 1.35 -21.85 17.34
C ALA A 18 2.67 -22.32 17.97
N LYS A 19 3.83 -21.70 17.64
CA LYS A 19 5.05 -21.72 18.49
C LYS A 19 5.88 -20.41 18.49
N THR A 20 6.43 -20.14 19.68
CA THR A 20 7.22 -18.98 20.14
C THR A 20 8.57 -18.78 19.43
N TRP A 21 8.97 -17.51 19.26
CA TRP A 21 10.21 -17.05 18.63
C TRP A 21 11.23 -16.47 19.63
N ASN A 22 12.52 -16.57 19.29
CA ASN A 22 13.66 -16.13 20.10
C ASN A 22 14.38 -14.94 19.43
N ASP A 23 14.54 -13.86 20.17
CA ASP A 23 14.97 -12.54 19.67
C ASP A 23 16.50 -12.34 19.76
N THR A 24 17.15 -12.09 18.63
CA THR A 24 18.60 -11.74 18.57
C THR A 24 18.90 -10.52 17.69
N GLY A 25 17.88 -9.73 17.34
CA GLY A 25 17.94 -8.32 16.92
C GLY A 25 19.05 -7.84 15.96
N LYS A 26 18.79 -7.94 14.65
CA LYS A 26 19.17 -6.97 13.60
C LYS A 26 18.12 -7.03 12.47
N GLY A 27 17.25 -6.02 12.33
CA GLY A 27 16.28 -5.98 11.20
C GLY A 27 15.46 -4.68 11.08
N SER A 28 14.42 -4.75 10.23
CA SER A 28 13.65 -3.62 9.67
C SER A 28 12.13 -3.87 9.67
N ILE A 29 11.30 -2.82 9.57
CA ILE A 29 9.84 -2.90 9.39
C ILE A 29 9.51 -2.70 7.92
N ILE A 30 8.67 -3.55 7.33
CA ILE A 30 8.28 -3.49 5.91
C ILE A 30 6.78 -3.75 5.71
N PHE A 31 6.24 -3.31 4.57
CA PHE A 31 4.86 -3.53 4.14
C PHE A 31 4.82 -4.54 2.99
N GLU A 32 3.96 -5.55 3.07
CA GLU A 32 4.04 -6.71 2.19
C GLU A 32 2.66 -7.20 1.78
N GLU A 33 2.53 -7.66 0.54
CA GLU A 33 1.28 -8.22 0.05
C GLU A 33 1.15 -9.69 0.45
N ALA A 34 0.15 -10.00 1.25
CA ALA A 34 -0.34 -11.34 1.47
C ALA A 34 -1.10 -11.86 0.23
N PHE A 35 -0.56 -12.92 -0.37
CA PHE A 35 -1.36 -13.91 -1.10
C PHE A 35 -1.88 -14.98 -0.13
N SER A 36 -2.77 -15.86 -0.58
CA SER A 36 -3.31 -16.98 0.22
C SER A 36 -2.22 -17.77 0.97
N LEU A 37 -2.08 -17.56 2.28
CA LEU A 37 -1.05 -18.17 3.14
C LEU A 37 -1.72 -19.14 4.13
N GLU A 38 -1.37 -20.42 4.09
CA GLU A 38 -1.60 -21.30 5.23
C GLU A 38 -0.48 -21.15 6.27
N TYR A 39 -0.89 -21.06 7.52
CA TYR A 39 -0.05 -20.92 8.72
C TYR A 39 1.23 -21.79 8.78
N PRO A 40 1.23 -23.06 8.29
CA PRO A 40 2.43 -23.91 8.35
C PRO A 40 3.56 -23.45 7.42
N GLU A 41 3.27 -22.72 6.33
CA GLU A 41 4.30 -22.19 5.41
C GLU A 41 4.91 -20.87 5.88
N LEU A 42 4.15 -20.09 6.67
CA LEU A 42 4.68 -18.95 7.42
C LEU A 42 5.74 -19.47 8.40
N GLU A 43 5.46 -20.47 9.23
CA GLU A 43 6.45 -21.01 10.18
C GLU A 43 7.67 -21.67 9.51
N ARG A 44 7.51 -22.31 8.34
CA ARG A 44 8.64 -22.99 7.64
C ARG A 44 9.54 -22.04 6.86
N THR A 45 8.99 -20.96 6.31
CA THR A 45 9.74 -19.91 5.60
C THR A 45 10.37 -18.91 6.58
N ILE A 46 9.75 -18.76 7.76
CA ILE A 46 10.05 -17.74 8.77
C ILE A 46 10.64 -18.45 10.00
N GLY A 47 11.72 -19.20 9.77
CA GLY A 47 12.53 -19.87 10.78
C GLY A 47 14.00 -19.44 10.70
N SER A 48 14.43 -18.66 11.70
CA SER A 48 15.79 -18.23 12.05
C SER A 48 16.71 -17.70 10.92
N ALA A 49 16.50 -16.41 10.59
CA ALA A 49 17.46 -15.38 10.15
C ALA A 49 16.96 -14.53 8.95
N LEU A 50 15.69 -14.10 8.96
CA LEU A 50 15.22 -13.09 8.02
C LEU A 50 15.79 -11.70 8.40
N PRO A 51 16.16 -10.84 7.43
CA PRO A 51 16.68 -9.49 7.68
C PRO A 51 15.59 -8.46 8.10
N VAL A 52 14.42 -8.94 8.53
CA VAL A 52 13.19 -8.16 8.72
C VAL A 52 12.59 -8.49 10.07
N ASP A 53 12.33 -7.47 10.88
CA ASP A 53 11.80 -7.58 12.23
C ASP A 53 10.26 -7.53 12.26
N TYR A 54 9.62 -6.75 11.38
CA TYR A 54 8.14 -6.64 11.36
C TYR A 54 7.61 -6.51 9.93
N MET A 55 6.49 -7.16 9.65
CA MET A 55 5.80 -7.09 8.37
C MET A 55 4.35 -6.64 8.56
N VAL A 56 3.93 -5.61 7.85
CA VAL A 56 2.51 -5.24 7.75
C VAL A 56 1.96 -5.88 6.49
N LEU A 57 1.07 -6.86 6.66
CA LEU A 57 0.54 -7.67 5.57
C LEU A 57 -0.72 -7.04 4.95
N SER A 58 -0.93 -7.17 3.66
CA SER A 58 -2.11 -6.63 2.95
C SER A 58 -2.62 -7.55 1.85
N LEU A 59 -3.92 -7.54 1.53
CA LEU A 59 -4.42 -8.37 0.44
C LEU A 59 -3.89 -7.91 -0.93
N THR A 60 -3.27 -8.84 -1.65
CA THR A 60 -2.67 -8.60 -2.96
C THR A 60 -3.63 -8.09 -4.06
N SER A 61 -3.05 -7.46 -5.08
CA SER A 61 -3.75 -6.85 -6.21
C SER A 61 -4.31 -7.84 -7.26
N PRO A 62 -5.51 -7.60 -7.85
CA PRO A 62 -6.41 -6.47 -7.63
C PRO A 62 -7.33 -6.64 -6.41
N GLY A 63 -7.18 -7.73 -5.65
CA GLY A 63 -7.94 -8.01 -4.44
C GLY A 63 -9.45 -7.77 -4.58
N ILE A 64 -10.01 -7.07 -3.60
CA ILE A 64 -11.43 -6.72 -3.56
C ILE A 64 -11.81 -5.76 -4.69
N GLN A 65 -10.91 -4.87 -5.09
CA GLN A 65 -11.12 -3.89 -6.16
C GLN A 65 -11.37 -4.56 -7.52
N GLY A 66 -10.93 -5.81 -7.71
CA GLY A 66 -11.22 -6.62 -8.89
C GLY A 66 -12.64 -7.23 -8.93
N ILE A 67 -13.37 -7.26 -7.80
CA ILE A 67 -14.67 -7.92 -7.69
C ILE A 67 -15.79 -6.92 -7.98
N SER A 68 -16.46 -7.06 -9.12
CA SER A 68 -17.53 -6.11 -9.54
C SER A 68 -18.86 -6.27 -8.83
N ASN A 69 -19.14 -7.45 -8.26
CA ASN A 69 -20.36 -7.68 -7.52
C ASN A 69 -20.20 -7.20 -6.07
N VAL A 70 -20.99 -6.20 -5.69
CA VAL A 70 -20.95 -5.56 -4.36
C VAL A 70 -21.00 -6.58 -3.21
N ARG A 71 -21.98 -7.49 -3.21
CA ARG A 71 -22.17 -8.46 -2.11
C ARG A 71 -21.01 -9.45 -2.00
N ILE A 72 -20.46 -9.85 -3.14
CA ILE A 72 -19.29 -10.74 -3.16
C ILE A 72 -18.06 -9.98 -2.65
N ALA A 73 -17.85 -8.74 -3.10
CA ALA A 73 -16.73 -7.90 -2.69
C ALA A 73 -16.73 -7.66 -1.16
N GLU A 74 -17.87 -7.26 -0.59
CA GLU A 74 -18.03 -7.04 0.85
C GLU A 74 -17.76 -8.31 1.66
N ARG A 75 -18.35 -9.44 1.27
CA ARG A 75 -18.14 -10.73 1.96
C ARG A 75 -16.69 -11.19 1.89
N VAL A 76 -16.06 -11.07 0.72
CA VAL A 76 -14.66 -11.49 0.53
C VAL A 76 -13.72 -10.56 1.29
N ALA A 77 -14.02 -9.26 1.39
CA ALA A 77 -13.25 -8.32 2.21
C ALA A 77 -13.25 -8.75 3.68
N THR A 78 -14.43 -8.95 4.27
CA THR A 78 -14.56 -9.39 5.67
C THR A 78 -13.86 -10.73 5.90
N GLN A 79 -14.04 -11.71 5.01
CA GLN A 79 -13.38 -13.01 5.15
C GLN A 79 -11.85 -12.88 5.07
N ALA A 80 -11.32 -12.11 4.12
CA ALA A 80 -9.88 -11.91 4.00
C ALA A 80 -9.27 -11.23 5.24
N ASN A 81 -10.00 -10.28 5.83
CA ASN A 81 -9.59 -9.63 7.07
C ASN A 81 -9.60 -10.60 8.26
N ASP A 82 -10.63 -11.43 8.38
CA ASP A 82 -10.70 -12.43 9.45
C ASP A 82 -9.59 -13.50 9.29
N ASP A 83 -9.34 -13.93 8.05
CA ASP A 83 -8.31 -14.93 7.73
C ASP A 83 -6.91 -14.40 8.05
N ILE A 84 -6.58 -13.17 7.67
CA ILE A 84 -5.26 -12.59 7.95
C ILE A 84 -5.09 -12.28 9.44
N ALA A 85 -6.14 -11.82 10.12
CA ALA A 85 -6.12 -11.63 11.57
C ALA A 85 -5.86 -12.95 12.31
N ALA A 86 -6.55 -14.02 11.91
CA ALA A 86 -6.29 -15.36 12.42
C ALA A 86 -4.86 -15.82 12.11
N ALA A 87 -4.36 -15.55 10.91
CA ALA A 87 -3.01 -15.91 10.46
C ALA A 87 -1.89 -15.19 11.22
N ILE A 88 -2.10 -13.97 11.70
CA ILE A 88 -1.08 -13.24 12.47
C ILE A 88 -1.22 -13.40 13.99
N SER A 89 -2.34 -13.94 14.47
CA SER A 89 -2.71 -13.96 15.90
C SER A 89 -1.65 -14.51 16.86
N ASN A 90 -0.90 -15.55 16.50
CA ASN A 90 0.15 -16.10 17.37
C ASN A 90 1.53 -15.45 17.19
N ASN A 91 1.67 -14.44 16.33
CA ASN A 91 2.94 -13.79 16.04
C ASN A 91 2.79 -12.29 15.74
N THR A 92 1.93 -11.62 16.49
CA THR A 92 1.66 -10.17 16.37
C THR A 92 2.87 -9.29 16.68
N VAL A 93 3.91 -9.86 17.31
CA VAL A 93 5.22 -9.20 17.51
C VAL A 93 6.01 -9.06 16.21
N ARG A 94 5.71 -9.88 15.19
CA ARG A 94 6.37 -9.87 13.87
C ARG A 94 5.43 -9.44 12.74
N PHE A 95 4.12 -9.54 12.94
CA PHE A 95 3.14 -9.28 11.89
C PHE A 95 2.04 -8.34 12.36
N GLY A 96 1.72 -7.38 11.50
CA GLY A 96 0.49 -6.61 11.52
C GLY A 96 -0.23 -6.77 10.19
N ALA A 97 -1.38 -6.13 10.04
CA ALA A 97 -2.12 -6.17 8.79
C ALA A 97 -2.77 -4.83 8.45
N PHE A 98 -3.05 -4.66 7.16
CA PHE A 98 -3.92 -3.63 6.61
C PHE A 98 -5.23 -4.25 6.14
N ALA A 99 -6.32 -3.52 6.37
CA ALA A 99 -7.65 -3.92 5.97
C ALA A 99 -7.78 -3.97 4.45
N ALA A 100 -8.32 -5.08 3.95
CA ALA A 100 -8.90 -5.20 2.62
C ALA A 100 -10.34 -4.71 2.67
N LEU A 101 -10.73 -3.78 1.78
CA LEU A 101 -12.04 -3.13 1.82
C LEU A 101 -12.74 -3.18 0.47
N SER A 102 -14.06 -3.40 0.51
CA SER A 102 -14.95 -3.17 -0.63
C SER A 102 -15.24 -1.69 -0.74
N MET A 103 -14.79 -1.05 -1.81
CA MET A 103 -14.98 0.40 -2.00
C MET A 103 -16.22 0.71 -2.85
N HIS A 104 -17.14 -0.24 -3.04
CA HIS A 104 -18.42 -0.01 -3.72
C HIS A 104 -19.33 0.97 -2.96
N ASN A 105 -19.20 1.02 -1.63
CA ASN A 105 -19.94 1.92 -0.77
C ASN A 105 -19.02 2.47 0.33
N ALA A 106 -18.81 3.78 0.35
CA ALA A 106 -17.90 4.42 1.28
C ALA A 106 -18.30 4.23 2.76
N THR A 107 -19.59 4.16 3.08
CA THR A 107 -20.05 3.94 4.46
C THR A 107 -19.77 2.51 4.91
N GLN A 108 -20.01 1.52 4.05
CA GLN A 108 -19.69 0.12 4.36
C GLN A 108 -18.17 -0.06 4.52
N ALA A 109 -17.37 0.52 3.63
CA ALA A 109 -15.90 0.49 3.73
C ALA A 109 -15.40 1.13 5.03
N ALA A 110 -15.99 2.25 5.45
CA ALA A 110 -15.67 2.91 6.72
C ALA A 110 -15.97 2.02 7.93
N LEU A 111 -17.12 1.35 7.94
CA LEU A 111 -17.50 0.45 9.03
C LEU A 111 -16.58 -0.78 9.11
N GLU A 112 -16.19 -1.36 7.97
CA GLU A 112 -15.25 -2.48 7.96
C GLU A 112 -13.83 -2.03 8.36
N LEU A 113 -13.39 -0.83 7.94
CA LEU A 113 -12.12 -0.26 8.42
C LEU A 113 -12.11 -0.13 9.94
N ARG A 114 -13.20 0.40 10.52
CA ARG A 114 -13.34 0.50 11.97
C ARG A 114 -13.23 -0.86 12.63
N ARG A 115 -13.96 -1.86 12.15
CA ARG A 115 -13.91 -3.23 12.67
C ARG A 115 -12.49 -3.79 12.63
N CYS A 116 -11.80 -3.65 11.51
CA CYS A 116 -10.42 -4.10 11.37
C CYS A 116 -9.46 -3.43 12.35
N VAL A 117 -9.57 -2.12 12.56
CA VAL A 117 -8.68 -1.37 13.46
C VAL A 117 -9.02 -1.67 14.92
N GLU A 118 -10.29 -1.53 15.32
CA GLU A 118 -10.71 -1.59 16.72
C GLU A 118 -10.85 -3.02 17.25
N GLU A 119 -11.26 -3.97 16.41
CA GLU A 119 -11.51 -5.37 16.82
C GLU A 119 -10.37 -6.32 16.43
N LEU A 120 -9.73 -6.11 15.27
CA LEU A 120 -8.67 -6.99 14.76
C LEU A 120 -7.25 -6.43 14.96
N GLY A 121 -7.11 -5.17 15.39
CA GLY A 121 -5.82 -4.54 15.64
C GLY A 121 -5.02 -4.19 14.38
N PHE A 122 -5.70 -3.93 13.26
CA PHE A 122 -5.03 -3.56 12.01
C PHE A 122 -4.50 -2.13 12.05
N HIS A 123 -3.42 -1.88 11.30
CA HIS A 123 -2.69 -0.60 11.32
C HIS A 123 -3.17 0.39 10.26
N GLY A 124 -4.31 0.13 9.61
CA GLY A 124 -4.85 0.93 8.50
C GLY A 124 -5.51 0.09 7.43
N ALA A 125 -5.57 0.61 6.21
CA ALA A 125 -6.10 -0.08 5.03
C ALA A 125 -5.11 -0.08 3.87
N LEU A 126 -5.22 -1.06 2.97
CA LEU A 126 -4.58 -1.03 1.66
C LEU A 126 -5.63 -1.25 0.58
N LEU A 127 -5.70 -0.32 -0.38
CA LEU A 127 -6.66 -0.32 -1.48
C LEU A 127 -5.92 -0.45 -2.80
N ASN A 128 -6.30 -1.44 -3.61
CA ASN A 128 -5.72 -1.67 -4.93
C ASN A 128 -6.37 -0.74 -5.98
N ASP A 129 -5.97 0.54 -5.98
CA ASP A 129 -6.44 1.61 -6.86
C ASP A 129 -7.99 1.67 -6.89
N PHE A 130 -8.61 2.02 -8.01
CA PHE A 130 -10.06 2.12 -8.20
C PHE A 130 -10.81 0.78 -8.03
N GLN A 131 -12.04 0.88 -7.52
CA GLN A 131 -12.97 -0.25 -7.45
C GLN A 131 -13.67 -0.42 -8.78
N GLN A 132 -13.59 -1.62 -9.34
CA GLN A 132 -14.39 -2.00 -10.50
C GLN A 132 -15.81 -2.35 -10.03
N ALA A 133 -16.83 -1.82 -10.71
CA ALA A 133 -18.24 -2.13 -10.50
C ALA A 133 -19.01 -2.28 -11.81
N GLY A 134 -20.22 -2.84 -11.71
CA GLY A 134 -21.11 -3.11 -12.85
C GLY A 134 -21.38 -4.60 -13.07
N VAL A 135 -22.37 -4.89 -13.91
CA VAL A 135 -22.78 -6.25 -14.30
C VAL A 135 -22.07 -6.60 -15.62
N ASP A 136 -21.56 -7.82 -15.73
CA ASP A 136 -21.14 -8.45 -17.00
C ASP A 136 -19.93 -7.85 -17.72
N ASN A 137 -19.07 -7.07 -17.05
CA ASN A 137 -17.91 -6.46 -17.71
C ASN A 137 -18.28 -5.56 -18.93
N SER A 138 -19.56 -5.18 -19.06
CA SER A 138 -20.12 -4.50 -20.24
C SER A 138 -20.25 -2.99 -20.05
N MET A 139 -20.30 -2.54 -18.80
CA MET A 139 -20.25 -1.13 -18.40
C MET A 139 -19.41 -1.01 -17.12
N TYR A 140 -18.09 -0.99 -17.27
CA TYR A 140 -17.17 -0.80 -16.15
C TYR A 140 -17.37 0.59 -15.55
N THR A 141 -18.02 0.65 -14.39
CA THR A 141 -17.96 1.85 -13.56
C THR A 141 -16.72 1.72 -12.70
N LEU A 142 -15.84 2.72 -12.78
CA LEU A 142 -14.63 2.79 -11.97
C LEU A 142 -14.90 3.78 -10.86
N HIS A 143 -14.91 3.32 -9.62
CA HIS A 143 -15.03 4.22 -8.49
C HIS A 143 -13.63 4.67 -8.07
N TYR A 144 -13.35 5.94 -8.32
CA TYR A 144 -12.24 6.68 -7.73
C TYR A 144 -12.72 7.31 -6.42
N TYR A 145 -11.82 7.44 -5.46
CA TYR A 145 -12.15 7.76 -4.07
C TYR A 145 -11.98 9.26 -3.77
N ASP A 146 -12.05 10.10 -4.79
CA ASP A 146 -11.75 11.52 -4.75
C ASP A 146 -12.98 12.43 -4.73
N SER A 147 -14.17 11.86 -4.90
CA SER A 147 -15.45 12.56 -4.80
C SER A 147 -15.90 12.73 -3.34
N ALA A 148 -16.84 13.65 -3.10
CA ALA A 148 -17.42 13.89 -1.78
C ALA A 148 -18.23 12.70 -1.23
N GLU A 149 -18.58 11.71 -2.05
CA GLU A 149 -19.29 10.50 -1.57
C GLU A 149 -18.37 9.63 -0.69
N TYR A 150 -17.05 9.74 -0.87
CA TYR A 150 -16.03 9.03 -0.08
C TYR A 150 -15.60 9.78 1.17
N ASP A 151 -16.13 10.98 1.43
CA ASP A 151 -15.80 11.78 2.61
C ASP A 151 -16.07 11.03 3.92
N VAL A 152 -17.12 10.21 3.98
CA VAL A 152 -17.42 9.36 5.16
C VAL A 152 -16.32 8.33 5.44
N PHE A 153 -15.68 7.81 4.39
CA PHE A 153 -14.55 6.89 4.52
C PHE A 153 -13.28 7.62 4.97
N TRP A 154 -12.99 8.77 4.37
CA TRP A 154 -11.83 9.57 4.75
C TRP A 154 -11.93 10.12 6.17
N GLN A 155 -13.12 10.53 6.60
CA GLN A 155 -13.37 10.94 7.98
C GLN A 155 -13.10 9.77 8.94
N MET A 156 -13.53 8.55 8.61
CA MET A 156 -13.26 7.38 9.43
C MET A 156 -11.75 7.10 9.58
N ALA A 157 -10.99 7.18 8.48
CA ALA A 157 -9.54 6.99 8.54
C ALA A 157 -8.85 8.05 9.43
N VAL A 158 -9.34 9.30 9.39
CA VAL A 158 -8.89 10.37 10.28
C VAL A 158 -9.26 10.11 11.74
N ASP A 159 -10.50 9.69 12.01
CA ASP A 159 -11.00 9.44 13.36
C ASP A 159 -10.24 8.30 14.05
N LEU A 160 -9.93 7.24 13.29
CA LEU A 160 -9.10 6.13 13.74
C LEU A 160 -7.60 6.49 13.77
N ASP A 161 -7.23 7.60 13.13
CA ASP A 161 -5.86 8.11 12.97
C ASP A 161 -4.89 7.08 12.39
N VAL A 162 -5.37 6.33 11.39
CA VAL A 162 -4.63 5.29 10.64
C VAL A 162 -4.42 5.69 9.17
N PRO A 163 -3.33 5.24 8.54
CA PRO A 163 -3.10 5.48 7.11
C PRO A 163 -3.96 4.61 6.19
N VAL A 164 -4.18 5.12 4.98
CA VAL A 164 -4.67 4.34 3.83
C VAL A 164 -3.55 4.23 2.79
N TYR A 165 -3.09 3.02 2.54
CA TYR A 165 -2.12 2.72 1.50
C TYR A 165 -2.86 2.55 0.16
N LEU A 166 -2.47 3.32 -0.86
CA LEU A 166 -2.98 3.16 -2.22
C LEU A 166 -1.95 2.37 -3.04
N HIS A 167 -2.35 1.18 -3.47
CA HIS A 167 -1.52 0.23 -4.19
C HIS A 167 -2.03 0.08 -5.64
N PRO A 168 -1.16 -0.11 -6.66
CA PRO A 168 -1.61 -0.24 -8.04
C PRO A 168 -2.35 -1.56 -8.32
N ARG A 169 -2.97 -1.64 -9.50
CA ARG A 169 -3.61 -2.86 -9.98
C ARG A 169 -3.47 -3.11 -11.47
N PRO A 170 -3.66 -4.38 -11.92
CA PRO A 170 -3.86 -4.67 -13.33
C PRO A 170 -5.04 -3.88 -13.91
N PRO A 171 -4.96 -3.48 -15.20
CA PRO A 171 -6.00 -2.70 -15.83
C PRO A 171 -7.24 -3.55 -16.06
N THR A 172 -8.39 -2.89 -16.19
CA THR A 172 -9.61 -3.58 -16.66
C THR A 172 -9.41 -4.12 -18.08
N PRO A 173 -10.21 -5.09 -18.53
CA PRO A 173 -10.16 -5.56 -19.90
C PRO A 173 -10.32 -4.43 -20.94
N LEU A 174 -11.16 -3.42 -20.65
CA LEU A 174 -11.33 -2.26 -21.52
C LEU A 174 -10.03 -1.46 -21.64
N MET A 175 -9.47 -1.00 -20.51
CA MET A 175 -8.18 -0.26 -20.49
C MET A 175 -7.06 -1.06 -21.15
N ARG A 176 -6.99 -2.37 -20.92
CA ARG A 176 -6.03 -3.26 -21.58
C ARG A 176 -6.18 -3.20 -23.10
N SER A 177 -7.41 -3.23 -23.60
CA SER A 177 -7.69 -3.24 -25.05
C SER A 177 -7.53 -1.88 -25.71
N THR A 178 -7.80 -0.77 -25.01
CA THR A 178 -7.75 0.58 -25.58
C THR A 178 -6.38 1.22 -25.42
N ASP A 179 -5.79 1.13 -24.23
CA ASP A 179 -4.65 1.97 -23.86
C ASP A 179 -3.33 1.21 -23.99
N PHE A 180 -3.34 -0.11 -23.75
CA PHE A 180 -2.12 -0.93 -23.66
C PHE A 180 -1.99 -2.01 -24.73
N ALA A 181 -3.00 -2.21 -25.59
CA ALA A 181 -2.98 -3.28 -26.60
C ALA A 181 -1.82 -3.15 -27.61
N HIS A 182 -1.41 -1.91 -27.90
CA HIS A 182 -0.31 -1.62 -28.81
C HIS A 182 1.07 -1.99 -28.23
N ALA A 183 1.20 -2.11 -26.91
CA ALA A 183 2.45 -2.37 -26.20
C ALA A 183 2.21 -3.16 -24.90
N PRO A 184 1.87 -4.47 -24.99
CA PRO A 184 1.46 -5.27 -23.83
C PRO A 184 2.55 -5.43 -22.75
N TRP A 185 3.81 -5.23 -23.10
CA TRP A 185 4.95 -5.27 -22.16
C TRP A 185 4.96 -4.10 -21.17
N MET A 186 4.11 -3.07 -21.38
CA MET A 186 3.92 -1.97 -20.44
C MET A 186 3.03 -2.36 -19.25
N LEU A 187 2.30 -3.48 -19.33
CA LEU A 187 1.40 -3.94 -18.26
C LEU A 187 2.20 -4.27 -16.99
N GLY A 188 1.65 -3.89 -15.84
CA GLY A 188 2.31 -4.14 -14.55
C GLY A 188 3.32 -3.06 -14.13
N PRO A 189 4.32 -3.41 -13.32
CA PRO A 189 5.21 -2.46 -12.65
C PRO A 189 6.16 -1.71 -13.60
N ALA A 190 6.39 -2.21 -14.82
CA ALA A 190 7.23 -1.53 -15.80
C ALA A 190 6.66 -0.15 -16.20
N HIS A 191 5.33 -0.02 -16.26
CA HIS A 191 4.73 1.26 -16.64
C HIS A 191 3.29 1.45 -16.14
N GLN A 192 2.39 0.52 -16.45
CA GLN A 192 0.96 0.73 -16.30
C GLN A 192 0.54 0.99 -14.85
N PHE A 193 1.15 0.31 -13.87
CA PHE A 193 0.83 0.49 -12.45
C PHE A 193 1.00 1.95 -12.00
N ALA A 194 2.17 2.54 -12.27
CA ALA A 194 2.43 3.93 -11.92
C ALA A 194 1.48 4.89 -12.64
N VAL A 195 1.17 4.65 -13.92
CA VAL A 195 0.28 5.53 -14.69
C VAL A 195 -1.16 5.53 -14.15
N THR A 196 -1.72 4.37 -13.84
CA THR A 196 -3.12 4.32 -13.37
C THR A 196 -3.24 4.84 -11.94
N LEU A 197 -2.32 4.47 -11.05
CA LEU A 197 -2.37 4.90 -9.67
C LEU A 197 -2.03 6.40 -9.51
N SER A 198 -1.06 6.92 -10.26
CA SER A 198 -0.74 8.35 -10.22
C SER A 198 -1.93 9.22 -10.63
N ASN A 199 -2.74 8.78 -11.60
CA ASN A 199 -3.98 9.46 -11.99
C ASN A 199 -4.96 9.56 -10.80
N HIS A 200 -5.12 8.48 -10.03
CA HIS A 200 -5.97 8.49 -8.84
C HIS A 200 -5.45 9.45 -7.75
N ILE A 201 -4.15 9.42 -7.47
CA ILE A 201 -3.53 10.28 -6.45
C ILE A 201 -3.67 11.76 -6.82
N VAL A 202 -3.46 12.10 -8.10
CA VAL A 202 -3.70 13.46 -8.61
C VAL A 202 -5.17 13.83 -8.43
N GLY A 203 -6.11 12.93 -8.71
CA GLY A 203 -7.54 13.12 -8.44
C GLY A 203 -7.84 13.47 -6.97
N LEU A 204 -7.29 12.71 -6.01
CA LEU A 204 -7.46 13.01 -4.58
C LEU A 204 -6.99 14.42 -4.22
N CYS A 205 -5.84 14.83 -4.78
CA CYS A 205 -5.29 16.16 -4.55
C CYS A 205 -6.17 17.25 -5.17
N THR A 206 -6.48 17.14 -6.47
CA THR A 206 -7.18 18.18 -7.24
C THR A 206 -8.63 18.34 -6.81
N ASN A 207 -9.30 17.25 -6.42
CA ASN A 207 -10.63 17.28 -5.84
C ASN A 207 -10.64 17.67 -4.35
N GLY A 208 -9.50 18.06 -3.78
CA GLY A 208 -9.43 18.71 -2.46
C GLY A 208 -9.66 17.78 -1.27
N VAL A 209 -9.44 16.46 -1.41
CA VAL A 209 -9.62 15.49 -0.31
C VAL A 209 -8.75 15.89 0.89
N PHE A 210 -7.47 16.19 0.66
CA PHE A 210 -6.53 16.61 1.72
C PHE A 210 -6.79 18.01 2.29
N ASP A 211 -7.66 18.80 1.67
CA ASP A 211 -8.11 20.09 2.22
C ASP A 211 -9.35 19.94 3.08
N ARG A 212 -10.21 18.95 2.78
CA ARG A 212 -11.32 18.54 3.65
C ARG A 212 -10.83 17.76 4.87
N PHE A 213 -9.79 16.95 4.68
CA PHE A 213 -9.20 16.08 5.71
C PHE A 213 -7.69 16.37 5.87
N PRO A 214 -7.31 17.49 6.50
CA PRO A 214 -5.91 17.91 6.60
C PRO A 214 -5.02 16.95 7.41
N SER A 215 -5.60 16.14 8.28
CA SER A 215 -4.89 15.11 9.06
C SER A 215 -4.89 13.72 8.41
N LEU A 216 -5.53 13.55 7.25
CA LEU A 216 -5.55 12.27 6.54
C LEU A 216 -4.12 11.85 6.16
N LYS A 217 -3.82 10.58 6.41
CA LYS A 217 -2.54 9.94 6.09
C LYS A 217 -2.75 8.97 4.93
N VAL A 218 -2.01 9.16 3.84
CA VAL A 218 -2.00 8.26 2.70
C VAL A 218 -0.58 7.74 2.49
N ILE A 219 -0.45 6.46 2.14
CA ILE A 219 0.83 5.86 1.76
C ILE A 219 0.78 5.49 0.28
N VAL A 220 1.86 5.76 -0.45
CA VAL A 220 2.00 5.45 -1.88
C VAL A 220 3.28 4.64 -2.09
N GLY A 221 3.17 3.54 -2.83
CA GLY A 221 4.32 2.68 -3.12
C GLY A 221 5.32 3.25 -4.14
N HIS A 222 6.34 2.45 -4.43
CA HIS A 222 7.19 2.57 -5.61
C HIS A 222 7.89 3.93 -5.78
N LEU A 223 8.20 4.59 -4.66
CA LEU A 223 8.67 5.97 -4.60
C LEU A 223 7.69 6.93 -5.29
N GLY A 224 6.43 6.93 -4.86
CA GLY A 224 5.45 7.95 -5.22
C GLY A 224 4.89 7.85 -6.65
N GLU A 225 5.02 6.69 -7.30
CA GLU A 225 4.44 6.43 -8.63
C GLU A 225 4.80 7.47 -9.69
N ARG A 226 6.08 7.92 -9.68
CA ARG A 226 6.67 8.93 -10.59
C ARG A 226 6.23 10.37 -10.35
N LEU A 227 5.29 10.64 -9.43
CA LEU A 227 4.78 11.99 -9.20
C LEU A 227 5.84 12.99 -8.71
N PRO A 228 6.78 12.62 -7.82
CA PRO A 228 7.76 13.58 -7.30
C PRO A 228 8.69 14.20 -8.34
N SER A 229 9.03 13.46 -9.41
CA SER A 229 9.83 14.02 -10.50
C SER A 229 9.11 15.10 -11.30
N ASP A 230 7.77 15.15 -11.23
CA ASP A 230 6.94 16.08 -11.98
C ASP A 230 6.31 17.20 -11.11
N PHE A 231 6.66 17.28 -9.82
CA PHE A 231 6.07 18.25 -8.88
C PHE A 231 6.01 19.68 -9.40
N TRP A 232 7.14 20.22 -9.89
CA TRP A 232 7.19 21.59 -10.39
C TRP A 232 6.21 21.79 -11.55
N ARG A 233 6.16 20.85 -12.50
CA ARG A 233 5.27 20.92 -13.65
C ARG A 233 3.81 20.83 -13.23
N ILE A 234 3.47 19.90 -12.34
CA ILE A 234 2.10 19.70 -11.86
C ILE A 234 1.63 20.94 -11.10
N ASP A 235 2.44 21.49 -10.18
CA ASP A 235 2.11 22.71 -9.43
C ASP A 235 1.83 23.89 -10.37
N GLU A 236 2.73 24.15 -11.32
CA GLU A 236 2.58 25.26 -12.28
C GLU A 236 1.35 25.12 -13.17
N MET A 237 1.03 23.91 -13.63
CA MET A 237 -0.13 23.68 -14.50
C MET A 237 -1.44 23.73 -13.71
N LEU A 238 -1.49 23.24 -12.47
CA LEU A 238 -2.69 23.28 -11.63
C LEU A 238 -2.96 24.69 -11.08
N ALA A 239 -1.93 25.49 -10.81
CA ALA A 239 -2.10 26.90 -10.42
C ALA A 239 -2.88 27.70 -11.48
N ARG A 240 -2.73 27.36 -12.77
CA ARG A 240 -3.48 27.97 -13.88
C ARG A 240 -4.94 27.56 -13.93
N ARG A 241 -5.32 26.47 -13.24
CA ARG A 241 -6.70 25.98 -13.11
C ARG A 241 -7.44 26.59 -11.92
N VAL A 242 -6.75 27.36 -11.06
CA VAL A 242 -7.40 28.05 -9.93
C VAL A 242 -8.56 28.96 -10.36
N PRO A 243 -8.46 29.78 -11.42
CA PRO A 243 -9.59 30.55 -11.93
C PRO A 243 -10.76 29.71 -12.47
N GLU A 244 -10.50 28.44 -12.83
CA GLU A 244 -11.52 27.47 -13.28
C GLU A 244 -12.26 26.83 -12.09
N GLY A 245 -11.91 27.17 -10.85
CA GLY A 245 -12.61 26.71 -9.64
C GLY A 245 -12.14 25.34 -9.13
N ILE A 246 -10.88 24.96 -9.38
CA ILE A 246 -10.31 23.72 -8.84
C ILE A 246 -10.47 23.66 -7.30
N PRO A 247 -10.96 22.56 -6.71
CA PRO A 247 -11.21 22.46 -5.27
C PRO A 247 -9.97 22.57 -4.37
N MET A 248 -8.82 22.10 -4.86
CA MET A 248 -7.59 22.06 -4.07
C MET A 248 -7.11 23.46 -3.63
N LYS A 249 -6.60 23.58 -2.40
CA LYS A 249 -6.24 24.88 -1.80
C LYS A 249 -4.74 25.11 -1.67
N ARG A 250 -3.93 24.06 -1.77
CA ARG A 250 -2.47 24.09 -1.61
C ARG A 250 -1.78 23.55 -2.87
N PRO A 251 -0.52 23.91 -3.15
CA PRO A 251 0.24 23.27 -4.23
C PRO A 251 0.24 21.74 -4.08
N PHE A 252 0.17 21.03 -5.19
CA PHE A 252 0.14 19.57 -5.23
C PHE A 252 1.32 18.96 -4.47
N SER A 253 2.53 19.47 -4.70
CA SER A 253 3.75 18.99 -4.01
C SER A 253 3.70 19.14 -2.48
N SER A 254 2.90 20.07 -1.96
CA SER A 254 2.81 20.31 -0.51
C SER A 254 2.13 19.16 0.23
N TYR A 255 1.24 18.41 -0.42
CA TYR A 255 0.55 17.27 0.21
C TYR A 255 1.51 16.12 0.55
N TRP A 256 2.63 15.97 -0.17
CA TRP A 256 3.70 15.00 0.16
C TRP A 256 4.47 15.37 1.42
N ARG A 257 4.40 16.61 1.88
CA ARG A 257 5.04 17.05 3.12
C ARG A 257 4.09 17.01 4.31
N THR A 258 2.80 16.79 4.09
CA THR A 258 1.77 16.83 5.15
C THR A 258 0.96 15.54 5.25
N ASN A 259 0.43 15.04 4.14
CA ASN A 259 -0.58 13.99 4.07
C ASN A 259 -0.06 12.66 3.49
N ILE A 260 0.91 12.72 2.57
CA ILE A 260 1.36 11.54 1.82
C ILE A 260 2.74 11.09 2.32
N TRP A 261 2.88 9.78 2.50
CA TRP A 261 4.13 9.08 2.71
C TRP A 261 4.41 8.17 1.51
N GLU A 262 5.67 7.91 1.25
CA GLU A 262 6.10 7.00 0.20
C GLU A 262 6.77 5.77 0.77
N THR A 263 6.75 4.67 0.02
CA THR A 263 7.59 3.51 0.32
C THR A 263 8.53 3.18 -0.83
N THR A 264 9.58 2.42 -0.53
CA THR A 264 10.55 1.92 -1.52
C THR A 264 10.15 0.60 -2.17
N THR A 265 8.88 0.17 -2.07
CA THR A 265 8.40 -1.10 -2.63
C THR A 265 8.88 -1.28 -4.07
N GLY A 266 9.60 -2.37 -4.34
CA GLY A 266 10.13 -2.70 -5.66
C GLY A 266 11.06 -1.68 -6.33
N ASN A 267 11.53 -0.66 -5.61
CA ASN A 267 12.36 0.41 -6.16
C ASN A 267 13.60 0.69 -5.29
N PHE A 268 14.65 -0.08 -5.55
CA PHE A 268 15.93 -0.03 -4.82
C PHE A 268 16.99 0.81 -5.53
N TRP A 269 16.61 1.95 -6.11
CA TRP A 269 17.56 2.89 -6.69
C TRP A 269 17.97 3.97 -5.67
N ALA A 270 19.22 3.90 -5.20
CA ALA A 270 19.71 4.77 -4.13
C ALA A 270 19.69 6.26 -4.48
N ASP A 271 20.05 6.65 -5.70
CA ASP A 271 20.05 8.07 -6.10
C ASP A 271 18.62 8.63 -6.16
N LEU A 272 17.66 7.79 -6.57
CA LEU A 272 16.25 8.17 -6.57
C LEU A 272 15.73 8.34 -5.14
N LEU A 273 16.05 7.42 -4.22
CA LEU A 273 15.72 7.60 -2.79
C LEU A 273 16.22 8.96 -2.27
N GLU A 274 17.45 9.36 -2.60
CA GLU A 274 18.00 10.63 -2.15
C GLU A 274 17.29 11.84 -2.75
N PHE A 275 16.91 11.77 -4.03
CA PHE A 275 16.06 12.79 -4.66
C PHE A 275 14.74 12.95 -3.89
N HIS A 276 14.05 11.84 -3.61
CA HIS A 276 12.78 11.86 -2.88
C HIS A 276 12.97 12.44 -1.46
N ARG A 277 13.93 11.95 -0.69
CA ARG A 277 14.21 12.49 0.66
C ARG A 277 14.50 13.99 0.65
N SER A 278 15.17 14.49 -0.39
CA SER A 278 15.49 15.92 -0.52
C SER A 278 14.27 16.81 -0.76
N VAL A 279 13.22 16.30 -1.42
CA VAL A 279 12.03 17.10 -1.76
C VAL A 279 10.86 16.90 -0.80
N LEU A 280 10.71 15.70 -0.23
CA LEU A 280 9.65 15.35 0.71
C LEU A 280 10.05 15.58 2.18
N GLY A 281 11.30 15.32 2.53
CA GLY A 281 11.75 15.13 3.91
C GLY A 281 12.04 13.66 4.22
N GLU A 282 13.01 13.41 5.12
CA GLU A 282 13.48 12.07 5.45
C GLU A 282 12.40 11.18 6.09
N ASP A 283 11.51 11.76 6.91
CA ASP A 283 10.43 11.06 7.61
C ASP A 283 9.19 10.77 6.76
N ARG A 284 9.23 11.15 5.47
CA ARG A 284 8.16 10.91 4.49
C ARG A 284 8.41 9.71 3.59
N VAL A 285 9.57 9.06 3.71
CA VAL A 285 9.90 7.84 2.95
C VAL A 285 10.13 6.69 3.92
N LEU A 286 9.43 5.58 3.68
CA LEU A 286 9.44 4.36 4.46
C LEU A 286 10.13 3.24 3.68
N TYR A 287 10.88 2.39 4.38
CA TYR A 287 11.39 1.18 3.76
C TYR A 287 10.26 0.17 3.53
N SER A 288 10.26 -0.45 2.34
CA SER A 288 9.38 -1.56 2.02
C SER A 288 9.95 -2.36 0.85
N VAL A 289 9.52 -3.61 0.68
CA VAL A 289 10.11 -4.56 -0.28
C VAL A 289 9.21 -4.82 -1.47
N ASP A 290 7.93 -5.14 -1.26
CA ASP A 290 7.01 -5.70 -2.27
C ASP A 290 7.13 -7.23 -2.43
N TYR A 291 7.38 -7.93 -1.33
CA TYR A 291 7.27 -9.37 -1.26
C TYR A 291 5.81 -9.80 -1.47
N PRO A 292 5.54 -10.88 -2.22
CA PRO A 292 6.50 -11.85 -2.78
C PRO A 292 7.02 -11.55 -4.18
N PHE A 293 6.68 -10.41 -4.77
CA PHE A 293 7.13 -10.05 -6.13
C PHE A 293 8.61 -9.69 -6.16
N ILE A 294 9.12 -9.14 -5.05
CA ILE A 294 10.51 -8.77 -4.83
C ILE A 294 11.04 -9.50 -3.60
N MET A 295 12.29 -9.96 -3.67
CA MET A 295 12.88 -10.75 -2.59
C MET A 295 13.39 -9.83 -1.48
N MET A 296 13.08 -10.16 -0.22
CA MET A 296 13.55 -9.41 0.96
C MET A 296 15.07 -9.25 1.00
N GLN A 297 15.82 -10.23 0.50
CA GLN A 297 17.27 -10.19 0.41
C GLN A 297 17.76 -9.03 -0.48
N GLN A 298 17.07 -8.76 -1.59
CA GLN A 298 17.43 -7.66 -2.49
C GLN A 298 17.31 -6.31 -1.78
N GLY A 299 16.23 -6.11 -1.03
CA GLY A 299 16.04 -4.89 -0.23
C GLY A 299 17.08 -4.77 0.89
N ALA A 300 17.35 -5.87 1.61
CA ALA A 300 18.35 -5.88 2.67
C ALA A 300 19.77 -5.59 2.15
N GLU A 301 20.17 -6.20 1.03
CA GLU A 301 21.45 -5.94 0.37
C GLU A 301 21.54 -4.48 -0.09
N TRP A 302 20.47 -3.94 -0.68
CA TRP A 302 20.41 -2.54 -1.10
C TRP A 302 20.58 -1.57 0.08
N VAL A 303 19.92 -1.80 1.22
CA VAL A 303 20.10 -1.00 2.44
C VAL A 303 21.57 -0.98 2.90
N MET A 304 22.33 -2.05 2.66
CA MET A 304 23.76 -2.05 2.99
C MET A 304 24.58 -1.12 2.09
N THR A 305 24.16 -0.90 0.84
CA THR A 305 24.84 -0.01 -0.13
C THR A 305 24.61 1.49 0.14
N LEU A 306 23.54 1.82 0.86
CA LEU A 306 23.15 3.18 1.21
C LEU A 306 24.28 3.94 1.95
N LYS A 307 24.52 5.21 1.62
CA LYS A 307 25.67 6.00 2.13
C LYS A 307 25.42 6.70 3.46
N GLN A 308 24.18 6.68 3.95
CA GLN A 308 23.75 7.41 5.13
C GLN A 308 24.33 6.78 6.41
N SER A 309 24.31 7.57 7.48
CA SER A 309 24.75 7.14 8.80
C SER A 309 23.95 5.93 9.30
N LYS A 310 24.52 5.18 10.26
CA LYS A 310 23.81 4.05 10.89
C LYS A 310 22.51 4.46 11.59
N SER A 311 22.44 5.68 12.13
CA SER A 311 21.20 6.21 12.74
C SER A 311 20.17 6.51 11.67
N SER A 312 20.52 7.26 10.62
CA SER A 312 19.60 7.59 9.52
C SER A 312 19.06 6.34 8.80
N LYS A 313 19.91 5.31 8.61
CA LYS A 313 19.42 4.02 8.08
C LYS A 313 18.40 3.38 9.00
N ARG A 314 18.62 3.41 10.32
CA ARG A 314 17.69 2.86 11.32
C ARG A 314 16.37 3.62 11.34
N ASP A 315 16.42 4.94 11.22
CA ASP A 315 15.22 5.76 11.16
C ASP A 315 14.38 5.40 9.92
N PHE A 316 15.02 5.35 8.77
CA PHE A 316 14.41 4.96 7.50
C PHE A 316 13.83 3.54 7.49
N ILE A 317 14.59 2.53 7.93
CA ILE A 317 14.15 1.12 7.88
C ILE A 317 13.22 0.71 9.02
N ARG A 318 12.99 1.58 10.00
CA ARG A 318 12.26 1.21 11.22
C ARG A 318 11.47 2.37 11.83
N ASN A 319 12.14 3.40 12.34
CA ASN A 319 11.49 4.35 13.24
C ASN A 319 10.40 5.20 12.56
N HIS A 320 10.53 5.49 11.27
CA HIS A 320 9.46 6.20 10.55
C HIS A 320 8.17 5.37 10.48
N ALA A 321 8.28 4.06 10.22
CA ALA A 321 7.12 3.16 10.19
C ALA A 321 6.50 3.00 11.58
N ILE A 322 7.31 2.82 12.64
CA ILE A 322 6.84 2.79 14.04
C ILE A 322 6.00 4.02 14.34
N LYS A 323 6.53 5.21 14.00
CA LYS A 323 5.85 6.47 14.28
C LYS A 323 4.55 6.62 13.48
N LEU A 324 4.55 6.26 12.20
CA LEU A 324 3.38 6.42 11.34
C LEU A 324 2.24 5.46 11.73
N LEU A 325 2.58 4.20 12.00
CA LEU A 325 1.64 3.13 12.28
C LEU A 325 1.34 2.93 13.77
N LYS A 326 2.04 3.65 14.65
CA LYS A 326 1.93 3.52 16.10
C LYS A 326 2.22 2.09 16.59
N LEU A 327 3.26 1.46 16.05
CA LEU A 327 3.67 0.13 16.48
C LEU A 327 4.24 0.19 17.90
N ASP A 328 3.88 -0.78 18.74
CA ASP A 328 4.53 -1.00 20.04
C ASP A 328 5.93 -1.56 19.80
N ALA A 329 6.96 -0.73 19.99
CA ALA A 329 8.34 -1.01 19.65
C ALA A 329 9.31 -0.88 20.84
#